data_AF-A0A3D5FCB6-F1
#
_entry.id   AF-A0A3D5FCB6-F1
#
_cell.length_a   1.000
_cell.length_b   1.000
_cell.length_c   1.000
_cell.angle_alpha   90.00
_cell.angle_beta   90.00
_cell.angle_gamma   90.00
#
_symmetry.space_group_name_H-M   'P 1'
#
loop_
_entity.id
_entity.type
_entity.pdbx_description
1 polymer ?
#
loop_
_entity_poly.entity_id
_entity_poly.type
_entity_poly.pdbx_seq_one_letter_code
_entity_poly.pdbx_strand_id
1 'polypeptide(L)'
;LFGFLAAMAVMGWLARRGWDRSVLTMLGAMLIGELLIFLPGVAWLAVAIGASKAVTLGLMPFLPAEICKMALAATTLPLAWTYLNR
;
A
#
# COMPACT_ATOMS: atom_id res chain seq x y z
N LEU A 1 13.82 1.82 -3.05
CA LEU A 1 13.43 2.96 -3.93
C LEU A 1 12.67 2.51 -5.16
N PHE A 2 13.13 1.48 -5.89
CA PHE A 2 12.41 0.96 -7.07
C PHE A 2 10.94 0.58 -6.81
N GLY A 3 10.66 -0.13 -5.72
CA GLY A 3 9.29 -0.48 -5.35
C GLY A 3 8.39 0.74 -5.13
N PHE A 4 8.95 1.83 -4.59
CA PHE A 4 8.21 3.09 -4.39
C PHE A 4 7.90 3.79 -5.72
N LEU A 5 8.84 3.80 -6.67
CA LEU A 5 8.62 4.34 -8.01
C LEU A 5 7.49 3.58 -8.73
N ALA A 6 7.53 2.25 -8.67
CA ALA A 6 6.50 1.38 -9.25
C ALA A 6 5.14 1.60 -8.58
N ALA A 7 5.11 1.64 -7.24
CA ALA A 7 3.89 1.91 -6.49
C ALA A 7 3.29 3.27 -6.84
N MET A 8 4.08 4.34 -6.92
CA MET A 8 3.59 5.67 -7.30
C MET A 8 2.93 5.67 -8.69
N ALA A 9 3.57 5.04 -9.68
CA ALA A 9 3.05 4.97 -11.04
C ALA A 9 1.73 4.18 -11.10
N VAL A 10 1.67 3.03 -10.44
CA VAL A 10 0.47 2.17 -10.40
C VAL A 10 -0.66 2.85 -9.62
N MET A 11 -0.38 3.42 -8.44
CA MET A 11 -1.37 4.13 -7.63
C MET A 11 -1.95 5.34 -8.37
N GLY A 12 -1.11 6.14 -9.04
CA GLY A 12 -1.59 7.26 -9.86
C GLY A 12 -2.43 6.83 -11.07
N TRP A 13 -2.16 5.65 -11.62
CA TRP A 13 -2.98 5.06 -12.68
C TRP A 13 -4.32 4.52 -12.15
N LEU A 14 -4.33 3.84 -11.00
CA LEU A 14 -5.56 3.34 -10.36
C LEU A 14 -6.46 4.48 -9.88
N ALA A 15 -5.88 5.55 -9.34
CA ALA A 15 -6.62 6.75 -8.94
C ALA A 15 -7.33 7.40 -10.14
N ARG A 16 -6.67 7.50 -11.32
CA ARG A 16 -7.32 7.98 -12.56
C ARG A 16 -8.47 7.09 -13.03
N ARG A 17 -8.50 5.82 -12.62
CA ARG A 17 -9.61 4.88 -12.87
C ARG A 17 -10.70 4.93 -11.80
N GLY A 18 -10.59 5.84 -10.83
CA GLY A 18 -11.56 6.02 -9.75
C GLY A 18 -11.50 4.95 -8.67
N TRP A 19 -10.37 4.25 -8.51
CA TRP A 19 -10.24 3.23 -7.46
C TRP A 19 -10.23 3.83 -6.05
N ASP A 20 -10.09 5.13 -5.92
CA ASP A 20 -10.20 5.90 -4.68
C ASP A 20 -11.64 6.27 -4.29
N ARG A 21 -12.64 5.92 -5.12
CA ARG A 21 -14.05 6.29 -4.92
C ARG A 21 -14.87 5.31 -4.07
N SER A 22 -14.39 4.08 -3.89
CA SER A 22 -15.08 3.07 -3.07
C SER A 22 -14.09 2.42 -2.10
N VAL A 23 -14.59 2.02 -0.93
CA VAL A 23 -13.79 1.32 0.09
C VAL A 23 -13.10 0.10 -0.50
N LEU A 24 -13.83 -0.72 -1.28
CA LEU A 24 -13.32 -1.97 -1.84
C LEU A 24 -12.20 -1.73 -2.86
N THR A 25 -12.40 -0.78 -3.78
CA THR A 25 -11.39 -0.46 -4.78
C THR A 25 -10.17 0.23 -4.15
N MET A 26 -10.37 1.01 -3.10
CA MET A 26 -9.29 1.70 -2.40
C MET A 26 -8.42 0.70 -1.65
N LEU A 27 -9.03 -0.24 -0.93
CA LEU A 27 -8.31 -1.36 -0.30
C LEU A 27 -7.52 -2.17 -1.34
N GLY A 28 -8.13 -2.48 -2.49
CA GLY A 28 -7.44 -3.15 -3.59
C GLY A 28 -6.24 -2.37 -4.11
N ALA A 29 -6.38 -1.05 -4.32
CA ALA A 29 -5.28 -0.19 -4.73
C ALA A 29 -4.14 -0.18 -3.70
N MET A 30 -4.47 -0.02 -2.41
CA MET A 30 -3.48 0.02 -1.34
C MET A 30 -2.72 -1.30 -1.19
N LEU A 31 -3.41 -2.44 -1.26
CA LEU A 31 -2.75 -3.75 -1.23
C LEU A 31 -1.76 -3.91 -2.38
N ILE A 32 -2.11 -3.46 -3.59
CA ILE A 32 -1.19 -3.47 -4.73
C ILE A 32 0.02 -2.58 -4.45
N GLY A 33 -0.20 -1.37 -3.94
CA GLY A 33 0.87 -0.44 -3.57
C GLY A 33 1.81 -1.00 -2.51
N GLU A 34 1.26 -1.61 -1.46
CA GLU A 34 2.02 -2.29 -0.40
C GLU A 34 2.86 -3.43 -0.96
N LEU A 35 2.28 -4.31 -1.78
CA LEU A 35 3.02 -5.41 -2.40
C LEU A 35 4.20 -4.90 -3.25
N LEU A 36 3.97 -3.84 -4.03
CA LEU A 36 5.02 -3.23 -4.86
C LEU A 36 6.16 -2.64 -4.02
N ILE A 37 5.91 -2.22 -2.77
CA ILE A 37 6.92 -1.68 -1.87
C ILE A 37 7.58 -2.79 -1.05
N PHE A 38 6.78 -3.65 -0.39
CA PHE A 38 7.24 -4.67 0.54
C PHE A 38 7.96 -5.82 -0.14
N LEU A 39 7.51 -6.31 -1.31
CA LEU A 39 8.17 -7.43 -1.98
C LEU A 39 9.65 -7.15 -2.29
N PRO A 40 10.00 -6.06 -3.01
CA PRO A 40 11.41 -5.78 -3.26
C PRO A 40 12.17 -5.37 -1.99
N GLY A 41 11.51 -4.73 -1.01
CA GLY A 41 12.12 -4.37 0.27
C GLY A 41 12.52 -5.60 1.11
N VAL A 42 11.60 -6.55 1.28
CA VAL A 42 11.82 -7.81 2.00
C VAL A 42 12.79 -8.70 1.25
N ALA A 43 12.71 -8.78 -0.09
CA ALA A 43 13.67 -9.55 -0.89
C ALA A 43 15.09 -9.01 -0.72
N TRP A 44 15.29 -7.69 -0.74
CA TRP A 44 16.58 -7.08 -0.47
C TRP A 44 17.07 -7.37 0.96
N LEU A 45 16.19 -7.23 1.94
CA LEU A 45 16.52 -7.50 3.34
C LEU A 45 16.86 -8.98 3.57
N ALA A 46 16.19 -9.90 2.87
CA ALA A 46 16.45 -11.33 2.93
C ALA A 46 17.86 -11.68 2.43
N VAL A 47 18.34 -10.99 1.40
CA VAL A 47 19.73 -11.12 0.92
C VAL A 47 20.72 -10.53 1.93
N ALA A 48 20.40 -9.41 2.58
CA ALA A 48 21.31 -8.72 3.48
C ALA A 48 21.47 -9.39 4.85
N ILE A 49 20.38 -9.87 5.46
CA ILE A 49 20.37 -10.36 6.85
C ILE A 49 19.74 -11.74 7.02
N GLY A 50 19.31 -12.39 5.93
CA GLY A 50 18.64 -13.69 5.91
C GLY A 50 17.11 -13.59 5.91
N ALA A 51 16.46 -14.53 5.22
CA ALA A 51 15.01 -14.53 4.98
C ALA A 51 14.17 -14.52 6.26
N SER A 52 14.53 -15.33 7.26
CA SER A 52 13.79 -15.41 8.52
C SER A 52 13.79 -14.09 9.28
N LYS A 53 14.94 -13.39 9.33
CA LYS A 53 15.07 -12.08 9.97
C LYS A 53 14.40 -10.98 9.16
N ALA A 54 14.41 -11.08 7.84
CA ALA A 54 13.77 -10.11 6.96
C ALA A 54 12.25 -10.05 7.18
N VAL A 55 11.60 -11.19 7.41
CA VAL A 55 10.15 -11.22 7.68
C VAL A 55 9.84 -10.74 9.10
N THR A 56 10.57 -11.23 10.11
CA THR A 56 10.27 -10.91 11.51
C THR A 56 10.61 -9.48 11.89
N LEU A 57 11.69 -8.90 11.34
CA LEU A 57 12.12 -7.54 11.63
C LEU A 57 11.65 -6.53 10.58
N GLY A 58 11.45 -6.98 9.33
CA GLY A 58 11.15 -6.09 8.20
C GLY A 58 9.68 -6.04 7.77
N LEU A 59 8.88 -7.09 8.01
CA LEU A 59 7.47 -7.14 7.58
C LEU A 59 6.52 -7.10 8.78
N MET A 60 6.72 -7.98 9.77
CA MET A 60 5.82 -8.13 10.92
C MET A 60 5.56 -6.84 11.71
N PRO A 61 6.55 -6.01 12.07
CA PRO A 61 6.27 -4.80 12.85
C PRO A 61 5.53 -3.72 12.06
N PHE A 62 5.55 -3.78 10.73
CA PHE A 62 4.88 -2.79 9.88
C PHE A 62 3.42 -3.12 9.62
N LEU A 63 3.04 -4.39 9.65
CA LEU A 63 1.67 -4.86 9.36
C LEU A 63 0.58 -4.13 10.15
N PRO A 64 0.69 -3.93 11.48
CA PRO A 64 -0.33 -3.19 12.23
C PRO A 64 -0.48 -1.74 11.75
N ALA A 65 0.64 -1.08 11.45
CA ALA A 65 0.62 0.28 10.95
C ALA A 65 0.00 0.36 9.54
N GLU A 66 0.30 -0.61 8.68
CA GLU A 66 -0.27 -0.70 7.33
C GLU A 66 -1.79 -0.96 7.37
N ILE A 67 -2.26 -1.87 8.22
CA ILE A 67 -3.70 -2.10 8.41
C ILE A 67 -4.40 -0.82 8.88
N CYS A 68 -3.83 -0.12 9.85
CA CYS A 68 -4.37 1.16 10.32
C CYS A 68 -4.41 2.22 9.21
N LYS A 69 -3.33 2.34 8.43
CA LYS A 69 -3.27 3.27 7.28
C LYS A 69 -4.31 2.92 6.23
N MET A 70 -4.45 1.64 5.90
CA MET A 70 -5.45 1.16 4.95
C MET A 70 -6.88 1.47 5.41
N ALA A 71 -7.19 1.21 6.68
CA ALA A 71 -8.50 1.52 7.26
C ALA A 71 -8.79 3.03 7.20
N LEU A 72 -7.80 3.87 7.54
CA LEU A 72 -7.94 5.32 7.48
C LEU A 72 -8.14 5.81 6.04
N ALA A 73 -7.31 5.37 5.10
CA ALA A 73 -7.39 5.82 3.72
C ALA A 73 -8.65 5.31 3.01
N ALA A 74 -9.06 4.07 3.25
CA ALA A 74 -10.28 3.48 2.68
C ALA A 74 -11.56 4.11 3.23
N THR A 75 -11.53 4.73 4.40
CA THR A 75 -12.68 5.48 4.93
C THR A 75 -12.63 6.95 4.52
N THR A 76 -11.49 7.62 4.70
CA THR A 76 -11.38 9.07 4.47
C THR A 76 -11.49 9.48 3.00
N LEU A 77 -10.89 8.75 2.06
CA LEU A 77 -10.92 9.16 0.65
C LEU A 77 -12.32 9.03 0.02
N PRO A 78 -13.04 7.89 0.12
CA PRO A 78 -14.40 7.80 -0.42
C PRO A 78 -15.36 8.81 0.22
N LEU A 79 -15.22 9.06 1.52
CA LEU A 79 -15.99 10.10 2.21
C LEU A 79 -15.66 11.48 1.65
N ALA A 80 -14.38 11.82 1.46
CA ALA A 80 -13.96 13.09 0.89
C ALA A 80 -14.57 13.31 -0.50
N TRP A 81 -14.55 12.30 -1.38
CA TRP A 81 -15.20 12.37 -2.70
C TRP A 81 -16.71 12.61 -2.61
N THR A 82 -17.37 11.89 -1.70
CA THR A 82 -18.82 12.05 -1.45
C THR A 82 -19.17 13.49 -1.02
N TYR A 83 -18.39 14.10 -0.13
CA TYR A 83 -18.62 15.48 0.30
C TYR A 83 -18.22 16.54 -0.74
N LEU A 84 -17.27 16.22 -1.61
CA LEU A 84 -16.78 17.13 -2.66
C LEU A 84 -17.65 17.12 -3.93
N ASN A 85 -18.76 16.36 -3.97
CA ASN A 85 -19.66 16.25 -5.13
C ASN A 85 -18.90 15.88 -6.44
N ARG A 86 -17.91 14.97 -6.35
CA ARG A 86 -17.11 14.46 -7.47
C ARG A 86 -16.92 12.96 -7.39
#